data_AF-A0A957RLB5-F1
#
_entry.id   AF-A0A957RLB5-F1
#
_cell.length_a   1.000
_cell.length_b   1.000
_cell.length_c   1.000
_cell.angle_alpha   90.00
_cell.angle_beta   90.00
_cell.angle_gamma   90.00
#
_symmetry.space_group_name_H-M   'P 1'
#
loop_
_entity.id
_entity.type
_entity.pdbx_description
1 polymer ?
#
loop_
_entity_poly.entity_id
_entity_poly.type
_entity_poly.pdbx_seq_one_letter_code
_entity_poly.pdbx_strand_id
1 'polypeptide(L)'
;PEKGLANLLDTLDDGAPAIVWADMYSLPYNALPLDSGMWAMMPIVVYGYDAAADTVWIADRARVPLTVSTGELAAARARVAKDKYRLLVVDHPDPEKLPAAVQAGIWDCIKLYTEAPPKGARTNFGLAAYQHWAKLLVDPKPRMSWAKQFAAPAGLLAGLTSVFNHVAIFGKDGNAERFLFANFLDEAAAILNRPALAEVAPRFRDAGQAWDALGQALLPDDIAPLGQTRTLMLLRHHLFLERGRDALPDIRQIDGQHAALKQELIGDFPLDEAGVAGLLGNVRDHVLAIHDIEAEAVSALRDAMR
;
A
#
# COMPACT_ATOMS: atom_id res chain seq x y z
N PRO A 1 -7.87 15.28 25.74
CA PRO A 1 -8.95 15.23 24.72
C PRO A 1 -9.41 16.64 24.30
N GLU A 2 -9.90 17.45 25.24
CA GLU A 2 -10.43 18.81 24.98
C GLU A 2 -9.42 19.72 24.28
N LYS A 3 -8.18 19.83 24.79
CA LYS A 3 -7.12 20.60 24.12
C LYS A 3 -6.83 20.14 22.68
N GLY A 4 -6.90 18.83 22.42
CA GLY A 4 -6.68 18.27 21.08
C GLY A 4 -7.84 18.50 20.11
N LEU A 5 -9.04 18.75 20.64
CA LEU A 5 -10.19 19.21 19.87
C LEU A 5 -10.08 20.72 19.61
N ALA A 6 -9.79 21.52 20.63
CA ALA A 6 -9.60 22.97 20.49
C ALA A 6 -8.56 23.28 19.40
N ASN A 7 -7.37 22.66 19.46
CA ASN A 7 -6.34 22.83 18.43
C ASN A 7 -6.82 22.46 17.01
N LEU A 8 -7.69 21.44 16.87
CA LEU A 8 -8.24 21.07 15.56
C LEU A 8 -9.21 22.13 15.06
N LEU A 9 -10.09 22.63 15.92
CA LEU A 9 -11.04 23.69 15.58
C LEU A 9 -10.30 24.97 15.21
N ASP A 10 -9.36 25.41 16.04
CA ASP A 10 -8.53 26.60 15.77
C ASP A 10 -7.83 26.49 14.41
N THR A 11 -7.27 25.31 14.08
CA THR A 11 -6.61 25.06 12.77
C THR A 11 -7.58 25.20 11.60
N LEU A 12 -8.79 24.67 11.73
CA LEU A 12 -9.81 24.73 10.68
C LEU A 12 -10.40 26.13 10.53
N ASP A 13 -10.59 26.84 11.65
CA ASP A 13 -11.07 28.23 11.68
C ASP A 13 -10.05 29.19 11.04
N ASP A 14 -8.76 28.90 11.16
CA ASP A 14 -7.67 29.58 10.44
C ASP A 14 -7.61 29.23 8.93
N GLY A 15 -8.51 28.36 8.45
CA GLY A 15 -8.67 28.00 7.04
C GLY A 15 -7.74 26.89 6.55
N ALA A 16 -7.03 26.20 7.44
CA ALA A 16 -6.10 25.14 7.08
C ALA A 16 -6.71 23.74 7.30
N PRO A 17 -6.64 22.82 6.31
CA PRO A 17 -6.94 21.42 6.56
C PRO A 17 -5.89 20.81 7.49
N ALA A 18 -6.33 19.91 8.35
CA ALA A 18 -5.50 19.32 9.40
C ALA A 18 -5.25 17.83 9.14
N ILE A 19 -3.98 17.42 9.13
CA ILE A 19 -3.61 16.00 9.19
C ILE A 19 -3.67 15.54 10.64
N VAL A 20 -4.55 14.59 10.94
CA VAL A 20 -4.70 13.97 12.26
C VAL A 20 -4.42 12.48 12.18
N TRP A 21 -4.06 11.87 13.31
CA TRP A 21 -3.92 10.42 13.41
C TRP A 21 -5.18 9.80 13.99
N ALA A 22 -5.81 8.93 13.22
CA ALA A 22 -7.02 8.22 13.61
C ALA A 22 -6.83 6.71 13.39
N ASP A 23 -7.36 5.90 14.31
CA ASP A 23 -7.35 4.45 14.15
C ASP A 23 -8.28 4.01 13.01
N MET A 24 -7.71 3.39 11.97
CA MET A 24 -8.48 2.94 10.82
C MET A 24 -9.52 1.86 11.17
N TYR A 25 -9.31 1.08 12.23
CA TYR A 25 -10.29 0.07 12.68
C TYR A 25 -11.50 0.71 13.37
N SER A 26 -11.31 1.85 14.02
CA SER A 26 -12.37 2.61 14.69
C SER A 26 -13.19 3.48 13.72
N LEU A 27 -12.69 3.75 12.51
CA LEU A 27 -13.36 4.56 11.50
C LEU A 27 -14.43 3.74 10.75
N PRO A 28 -15.71 4.14 10.76
CA PRO A 28 -16.83 3.30 10.34
C PRO A 28 -16.86 3.03 8.82
N TYR A 29 -16.24 3.90 8.02
CA TYR A 29 -16.22 3.77 6.56
C TYR A 29 -15.26 2.67 6.07
N ASN A 30 -14.44 2.07 6.93
CA ASN A 30 -13.44 1.07 6.51
C ASN A 30 -13.96 -0.36 6.40
N ALA A 31 -15.12 -0.65 7.01
CA ALA A 31 -15.67 -2.00 7.13
C ALA A 31 -14.64 -3.04 7.62
N LEU A 32 -13.73 -2.63 8.50
CA LEU A 32 -12.75 -3.54 9.08
C LEU A 32 -13.35 -4.25 10.30
N PRO A 33 -13.01 -5.53 10.54
CA PRO A 33 -13.43 -6.21 11.75
C PRO A 33 -12.82 -5.50 12.96
N LEU A 34 -13.67 -4.96 13.83
CA LEU A 34 -13.26 -4.31 15.07
C LEU A 34 -12.90 -5.40 16.10
N ASP A 35 -11.67 -5.88 16.04
CA ASP A 35 -11.08 -6.68 17.12
C ASP A 35 -10.35 -5.75 18.10
N SER A 36 -10.64 -5.89 19.39
CA SER A 36 -10.00 -5.13 20.48
C SER A 36 -8.47 -5.20 20.48
N GLY A 37 -7.87 -6.24 19.91
CA GLY A 37 -6.41 -6.39 19.76
C GLY A 37 -5.83 -5.67 18.53
N MET A 38 -6.68 -5.29 17.58
CA MET A 38 -6.27 -4.66 16.32
C MET A 38 -6.41 -3.13 16.43
N TRP A 39 -5.40 -2.43 15.92
CA TRP A 39 -5.41 -0.98 15.77
C TRP A 39 -4.31 -0.58 14.79
N ALA A 40 -4.54 0.50 14.05
CA ALA A 40 -3.52 1.13 13.22
C ALA A 40 -3.83 2.62 13.07
N MET A 41 -2.98 3.45 13.69
CA MET A 41 -3.10 4.91 13.61
C MET A 41 -2.62 5.39 12.24
N MET A 42 -3.54 5.84 11.40
CA MET A 42 -3.25 6.36 10.06
C MET A 42 -3.40 7.89 10.03
N PRO A 43 -2.54 8.61 9.30
CA PRO A 43 -2.76 10.01 9.02
C PRO A 43 -3.95 10.15 8.06
N ILE A 44 -4.91 11.00 8.41
CA ILE A 44 -6.06 11.38 7.58
C ILE A 44 -6.18 12.91 7.56
N VAL A 45 -6.76 13.48 6.50
CA VAL A 45 -6.98 14.92 6.41
C VAL A 45 -8.41 15.23 6.88
N VAL A 46 -8.55 16.07 7.90
CA VAL A 46 -9.81 16.69 8.29
C VAL A 46 -9.83 18.09 7.69
N TYR A 47 -10.87 18.40 6.92
CA TYR A 47 -11.01 19.71 6.25
C TYR A 47 -12.31 20.43 6.60
N GLY A 48 -13.12 19.86 7.51
CA GLY A 48 -14.29 20.52 8.05
C GLY A 48 -14.77 19.83 9.32
N TYR A 49 -15.39 20.61 10.21
CA TYR A 49 -15.95 20.12 11.47
C TYR A 49 -17.18 20.95 11.84
N ASP A 50 -18.34 20.32 11.94
CA ASP A 50 -19.59 20.93 12.38
C ASP A 50 -20.13 20.17 13.60
N ALA A 51 -19.99 20.81 14.77
CA ALA A 51 -20.46 20.24 16.03
C ALA A 51 -21.99 20.20 16.15
N ALA A 52 -22.69 21.15 15.52
CA ALA A 52 -24.14 21.25 15.60
C ALA A 52 -24.82 20.19 14.71
N ALA A 53 -24.25 19.93 13.53
CA ALA A 53 -24.69 18.88 12.61
C ALA A 53 -24.07 17.50 12.91
N ASP A 54 -23.27 17.38 13.98
CA ASP A 54 -22.50 16.18 14.33
C ASP A 54 -21.74 15.55 13.14
N THR A 55 -21.04 16.39 12.37
CA THR A 55 -20.40 15.97 11.12
C THR A 55 -18.96 16.46 11.04
N VAL A 56 -18.06 15.56 10.64
CA VAL A 56 -16.68 15.86 10.30
C VAL A 56 -16.43 15.44 8.86
N TRP A 57 -15.80 16.30 8.07
CA TRP A 57 -15.41 16.00 6.68
C TRP A 57 -13.94 15.58 6.60
N ILE A 58 -13.71 14.45 5.94
CA ILE A 58 -12.42 13.77 5.86
C ILE A 58 -12.04 13.51 4.41
N ALA A 59 -10.78 13.77 4.07
CA ALA A 59 -10.12 13.21 2.90
C ALA A 59 -9.15 12.11 3.36
N ASP A 60 -9.46 10.87 2.98
CA ASP A 60 -8.66 9.66 3.18
C ASP A 60 -8.97 8.75 2.00
N ARG A 61 -7.94 8.16 1.37
CA ARG A 61 -7.92 7.14 0.30
C ARG A 61 -8.98 7.20 -0.83
N ALA A 62 -10.27 7.27 -0.50
CA ALA A 62 -11.36 7.46 -1.43
C ALA A 62 -11.23 8.75 -2.25
N ARG A 63 -11.74 8.71 -3.48
CA ARG A 63 -11.81 9.81 -4.44
C ARG A 63 -13.03 10.71 -4.23
N VAL A 64 -13.81 10.41 -3.20
CA VAL A 64 -14.99 11.17 -2.77
C VAL A 64 -14.82 11.63 -1.32
N PRO A 65 -15.43 12.77 -0.94
CA PRO A 65 -15.55 13.18 0.46
C PRO A 65 -16.04 12.06 1.38
N LEU A 66 -15.39 11.89 2.53
CA LEU A 66 -15.86 11.02 3.59
C LEU A 66 -16.42 11.84 4.74
N THR A 67 -17.39 11.28 5.46
CA THR A 67 -17.93 11.87 6.68
C THR A 67 -18.00 10.87 7.82
N VAL A 68 -17.78 11.37 9.03
CA VAL A 68 -17.97 10.67 10.31
C VAL A 68 -18.62 11.61 11.32
N SER A 69 -19.15 11.08 12.41
CA SER A 69 -19.62 11.90 13.52
C SER A 69 -18.46 12.48 14.33
N THR A 70 -18.74 13.50 15.14
CA THR A 70 -17.75 14.09 16.04
C THR A 70 -17.24 13.05 17.06
N GLY A 71 -18.14 12.20 17.56
CA GLY A 71 -17.83 11.11 18.47
C GLY A 71 -16.99 10.00 17.83
N GLU A 72 -17.26 9.65 16.57
CA GLU A 72 -16.49 8.66 15.81
C GLU A 72 -15.04 9.13 15.60
N LEU A 73 -14.84 10.39 15.19
CA LEU A 73 -13.49 10.96 15.07
C LEU A 73 -12.78 10.99 16.45
N ALA A 74 -13.47 11.44 17.50
CA ALA A 74 -12.89 11.54 18.83
C ALA A 74 -12.43 10.17 19.35
N ALA A 75 -13.24 9.13 19.16
CA ALA A 75 -12.90 7.75 19.54
C ALA A 75 -11.70 7.22 18.74
N ALA A 76 -11.70 7.41 17.42
CA ALA A 76 -10.60 6.95 16.56
C ALA A 76 -9.26 7.63 16.90
N ARG A 77 -9.27 8.93 17.21
CA ARG A 77 -8.08 9.67 17.65
C ARG A 77 -7.63 9.29 19.07
N ALA A 78 -8.56 8.86 19.92
CA ALA A 78 -8.28 8.48 21.32
C ALA A 78 -7.69 7.07 21.47
N ARG A 79 -7.71 6.25 20.40
CA ARG A 79 -7.30 4.84 20.45
C ARG A 79 -5.89 4.64 21.00
N VAL A 80 -4.93 5.49 20.63
CA VAL A 80 -3.55 5.44 21.11
C VAL A 80 -3.20 6.71 21.88
N ALA A 81 -3.23 6.63 23.21
CA ALA A 81 -2.98 7.80 24.08
C ALA A 81 -1.60 8.45 23.86
N LYS A 82 -0.59 7.70 23.41
CA LYS A 82 0.77 8.20 23.14
C LYS A 82 0.84 9.18 21.97
N ASP A 83 -0.12 9.13 21.04
CA ASP A 83 -0.20 10.07 19.92
C ASP A 83 -0.69 11.45 20.39
N LYS A 84 -1.25 11.55 21.61
CA LYS A 84 -1.63 12.81 22.27
C LYS A 84 -2.48 13.74 21.39
N TYR A 85 -3.34 13.16 20.55
CA TYR A 85 -4.19 13.91 19.61
C TYR A 85 -3.38 14.81 18.66
N ARG A 86 -2.15 14.42 18.32
CA ARG A 86 -1.27 15.17 17.41
C ARG A 86 -1.99 15.59 16.13
N LEU A 87 -1.58 16.75 15.66
CA LEU A 87 -2.07 17.40 14.45
C LEU A 87 -0.86 17.95 13.71
N LEU A 88 -0.91 17.88 12.39
CA LEU A 88 0.06 18.44 11.46
C LEU A 88 -0.69 19.27 10.43
N VAL A 89 -0.15 20.44 10.11
CA VAL A 89 -0.55 21.24 8.93
C VAL A 89 0.61 21.20 7.96
N VAL A 90 0.31 21.22 6.66
CA VAL A 90 1.31 21.32 5.60
C VAL A 90 1.28 22.76 5.10
N ASP A 91 2.40 23.47 5.25
CA ASP A 91 2.58 24.81 4.70
C ASP A 91 2.63 24.79 3.17
N HIS A 92 2.48 25.96 2.57
CA HIS A 92 2.68 26.11 1.13
C HIS A 92 4.07 25.62 0.71
N PRO A 93 4.19 24.89 -0.42
CA PRO A 93 5.49 24.46 -0.92
C PRO A 93 6.36 25.67 -1.25
N ASP A 94 7.66 25.57 -0.96
CA ASP A 94 8.66 26.56 -1.33
C ASP A 94 9.26 26.20 -2.70
N PRO A 95 8.90 26.90 -3.79
CA PRO A 95 9.35 26.55 -5.14
C PRO A 95 10.88 26.63 -5.30
N GLU A 96 11.55 27.46 -4.52
CA GLU A 96 13.02 27.60 -4.59
C GLU A 96 13.74 26.35 -4.09
N LYS A 97 13.11 25.59 -3.19
CA LYS A 97 13.65 24.32 -2.66
C LYS A 97 13.30 23.11 -3.51
N LEU A 98 12.37 23.25 -4.45
CA LEU A 98 11.85 22.12 -5.23
C LEU A 98 12.94 21.37 -6.02
N PRO A 99 13.85 22.03 -6.76
CA PRO A 99 14.91 21.29 -7.48
C PRO A 99 15.81 20.47 -6.55
N ALA A 100 16.21 21.04 -5.41
CA ALA A 100 17.04 20.34 -4.44
C ALA A 100 16.30 19.14 -3.82
N ALA A 101 15.01 19.28 -3.52
CA ALA A 101 14.18 18.21 -2.99
C ALA A 101 14.00 17.06 -4.01
N VAL A 102 13.72 17.38 -5.27
CA VAL A 102 13.61 16.38 -6.36
C VAL A 102 14.91 15.63 -6.54
N GLN A 103 16.04 16.34 -6.61
CA GLN A 103 17.36 15.72 -6.71
C GLN A 103 17.66 14.80 -5.52
N ALA A 104 17.35 15.24 -4.30
CA ALA A 104 17.55 14.42 -3.09
C ALA A 104 16.67 13.16 -3.11
N GLY A 105 15.38 13.29 -3.46
CA GLY A 105 14.46 12.16 -3.54
C GLY A 105 14.87 11.09 -4.56
N ILE A 106 15.38 11.50 -5.73
CA ILE A 106 15.91 10.55 -6.72
C ILE A 106 17.14 9.81 -6.16
N TRP A 107 18.07 10.52 -5.53
CA TRP A 107 19.25 9.88 -4.93
C TRP A 107 18.90 8.95 -3.76
N ASP A 108 17.92 9.31 -2.94
CA ASP A 108 17.44 8.45 -1.85
C ASP A 108 16.78 7.18 -2.39
N CYS A 109 16.02 7.29 -3.48
CA CYS A 109 15.49 6.13 -4.21
C CYS A 109 16.63 5.21 -4.70
N ILE A 110 17.62 5.76 -5.42
CA ILE A 110 18.78 5.00 -5.91
C ILE A 110 19.50 4.27 -4.76
N LYS A 111 19.71 4.95 -3.62
CA LYS A 111 20.37 4.37 -2.45
C LYS A 111 19.53 3.25 -1.83
N LEU A 112 18.23 3.45 -1.63
CA LEU A 112 17.35 2.41 -1.07
C LEU A 112 17.31 1.14 -1.93
N TYR A 113 17.53 1.26 -3.24
CA TYR A 113 17.64 0.12 -4.14
C TYR A 113 18.96 -0.65 -4.04
N THR A 114 20.07 0.06 -3.79
CA THR A 114 21.41 -0.46 -4.04
C THR A 114 22.29 -0.59 -2.79
N GLU A 115 21.92 0.09 -1.72
CA GLU A 115 22.65 0.15 -0.45
C GLU A 115 21.86 -0.53 0.68
N ALA A 116 22.46 -0.59 1.87
CA ALA A 116 21.75 -1.07 3.06
C ALA A 116 20.71 -0.03 3.51
N PRO A 117 19.53 -0.46 3.99
CA PRO A 117 18.53 0.47 4.51
C PRO A 117 19.06 1.19 5.77
N PRO A 118 18.52 2.36 6.13
CA PRO A 118 18.90 3.07 7.35
C PRO A 118 18.74 2.24 8.63
N LYS A 119 17.83 1.26 8.61
CA LYS A 119 17.59 0.31 9.71
C LYS A 119 17.27 -1.08 9.17
N GLY A 120 17.91 -2.10 9.73
CA GLY A 120 17.66 -3.50 9.40
C GLY A 120 18.74 -4.12 8.51
N ALA A 121 18.48 -5.32 7.98
CA ALA A 121 19.42 -6.05 7.14
C ALA A 121 19.36 -5.59 5.69
N ARG A 122 20.46 -5.75 4.94
CA ARG A 122 20.53 -5.44 3.49
C ARG A 122 19.45 -6.15 2.67
N THR A 123 19.04 -7.34 3.09
CA THR A 123 18.01 -8.15 2.42
C THR A 123 16.59 -7.71 2.71
N ASN A 124 16.38 -6.59 3.42
CA ASN A 124 15.05 -6.07 3.73
C ASN A 124 14.52 -5.08 2.68
N PHE A 125 15.40 -4.43 1.90
CA PHE A 125 15.03 -3.42 0.90
C PHE A 125 15.82 -3.60 -0.41
N GLY A 126 15.30 -3.00 -1.48
CA GLY A 126 15.97 -2.89 -2.76
C GLY A 126 16.23 -4.23 -3.47
N LEU A 127 17.21 -4.22 -4.37
CA LEU A 127 17.52 -5.36 -5.24
C LEU A 127 17.89 -6.63 -4.46
N ALA A 128 18.60 -6.47 -3.34
CA ALA A 128 18.96 -7.59 -2.47
C ALA A 128 17.74 -8.25 -1.81
N ALA A 129 16.66 -7.50 -1.56
CA ALA A 129 15.43 -8.05 -1.02
C ALA A 129 14.70 -8.94 -2.01
N TYR A 130 14.69 -8.60 -3.31
CA TYR A 130 14.08 -9.45 -4.34
C TYR A 130 14.76 -10.82 -4.43
N GLN A 131 16.09 -10.83 -4.48
CA GLN A 131 16.86 -12.08 -4.50
C GLN A 131 16.63 -12.91 -3.23
N HIS A 132 16.56 -12.24 -2.08
CA HIS A 132 16.27 -12.92 -0.82
C HIS A 132 14.85 -13.52 -0.80
N TRP A 133 13.85 -12.76 -1.23
CA TRP A 133 12.47 -13.20 -1.30
C TRP A 133 12.31 -14.37 -2.29
N ALA A 134 12.87 -14.24 -3.50
CA ALA A 134 12.93 -15.30 -4.50
C ALA A 134 13.49 -16.61 -3.91
N LYS A 135 14.56 -16.52 -3.11
CA LYS A 135 15.11 -17.68 -2.41
C LYS A 135 14.12 -18.25 -1.38
N LEU A 136 13.49 -17.41 -0.55
CA LEU A 136 12.56 -17.86 0.48
C LEU A 136 11.30 -18.53 -0.08
N LEU A 137 10.91 -18.22 -1.32
CA LEU A 137 9.77 -18.83 -2.00
C LEU A 137 10.00 -20.32 -2.31
N VAL A 138 11.23 -20.71 -2.67
CA VAL A 138 11.51 -22.06 -3.20
C VAL A 138 12.52 -22.88 -2.41
N ASP A 139 13.39 -22.26 -1.60
CA ASP A 139 14.34 -22.98 -0.76
C ASP A 139 13.67 -23.35 0.57
N PRO A 140 13.44 -24.64 0.88
CA PRO A 140 12.79 -25.03 2.12
C PRO A 140 13.71 -24.92 3.35
N LYS A 141 15.03 -24.77 3.17
CA LYS A 141 16.00 -24.84 4.27
C LYS A 141 15.94 -23.64 5.25
N PRO A 142 15.88 -22.38 4.82
CA PRO A 142 15.85 -21.23 5.73
C PRO A 142 14.69 -21.30 6.71
N ARG A 143 14.86 -20.74 7.92
CA ARG A 143 13.78 -20.70 8.94
C ARG A 143 12.55 -19.95 8.44
N MET A 144 12.76 -18.89 7.65
CA MET A 144 11.72 -18.03 7.08
C MET A 144 11.24 -18.49 5.69
N SER A 145 11.55 -19.71 5.26
CA SER A 145 11.07 -20.21 3.97
C SER A 145 9.55 -20.31 3.95
N TRP A 146 8.96 -20.11 2.78
CA TRP A 146 7.51 -20.21 2.61
C TRP A 146 7.00 -21.62 2.95
N ALA A 147 7.75 -22.66 2.58
CA ALA A 147 7.45 -24.04 2.95
C ALA A 147 7.31 -24.26 4.47
N LYS A 148 8.01 -23.46 5.31
CA LYS A 148 7.93 -23.57 6.78
C LYS A 148 6.90 -22.62 7.38
N GLN A 149 6.87 -21.37 6.92
CA GLN A 149 5.99 -20.34 7.47
C GLN A 149 4.52 -20.56 7.05
N PHE A 150 4.31 -21.18 5.90
CA PHE A 150 3.02 -21.31 5.25
C PHE A 150 2.72 -22.76 4.83
N ALA A 151 3.11 -23.73 5.67
CA ALA A 151 2.98 -25.16 5.39
C ALA A 151 1.51 -25.64 5.25
N ALA A 152 0.57 -24.95 5.92
CA ALA A 152 -0.85 -25.27 5.87
C ALA A 152 -1.58 -24.39 4.84
N PRO A 153 -2.66 -24.88 4.19
CA PRO A 153 -3.43 -24.10 3.21
C PRO A 153 -3.86 -22.71 3.69
N ALA A 154 -4.31 -22.61 4.95
CA ALA A 154 -4.69 -21.34 5.56
C ALA A 154 -3.52 -20.34 5.64
N GLY A 155 -2.31 -20.83 5.93
CA GLY A 155 -1.10 -20.03 5.97
C GLY A 155 -0.68 -19.59 4.57
N LEU A 156 -0.70 -20.50 3.59
CA LEU A 156 -0.35 -20.20 2.20
C LEU A 156 -1.28 -19.14 1.61
N LEU A 157 -2.59 -19.33 1.77
CA LEU A 157 -3.59 -18.36 1.31
C LEU A 157 -3.40 -16.98 1.97
N ALA A 158 -3.12 -16.95 3.27
CA ALA A 158 -2.79 -15.71 3.98
C ALA A 158 -1.51 -15.05 3.44
N GLY A 159 -0.48 -15.83 3.13
CA GLY A 159 0.76 -15.36 2.50
C GLY A 159 0.51 -14.73 1.13
N LEU A 160 -0.15 -15.46 0.22
CA LEU A 160 -0.45 -15.00 -1.14
C LEU A 160 -1.30 -13.73 -1.15
N THR A 161 -2.40 -13.72 -0.40
CA THR A 161 -3.30 -12.56 -0.31
C THR A 161 -2.64 -11.37 0.38
N SER A 162 -1.77 -11.59 1.37
CA SER A 162 -1.00 -10.53 2.01
C SER A 162 -0.04 -9.87 1.03
N VAL A 163 0.70 -10.65 0.23
CA VAL A 163 1.58 -10.09 -0.81
C VAL A 163 0.76 -9.30 -1.83
N PHE A 164 -0.32 -9.89 -2.36
CA PHE A 164 -1.19 -9.22 -3.32
C PHE A 164 -1.73 -7.89 -2.77
N ASN A 165 -2.21 -7.87 -1.52
CA ASN A 165 -2.69 -6.66 -0.86
C ASN A 165 -1.61 -5.56 -0.80
N HIS A 166 -0.37 -5.89 -0.44
CA HIS A 166 0.70 -4.89 -0.33
C HIS A 166 1.23 -4.40 -1.68
N VAL A 167 1.12 -5.23 -2.73
CA VAL A 167 1.53 -4.91 -4.09
C VAL A 167 0.49 -4.07 -4.83
N ALA A 168 -0.80 -4.40 -4.69
CA ALA A 168 -1.85 -3.86 -5.55
C ALA A 168 -2.83 -2.89 -4.86
N ILE A 169 -3.05 -3.01 -3.53
CA ILE A 169 -4.23 -2.41 -2.86
C ILE A 169 -3.84 -1.42 -1.75
N PHE A 170 -2.93 -1.81 -0.87
CA PHE A 170 -2.68 -1.06 0.37
C PHE A 170 -1.86 0.20 0.08
N GLY A 171 -2.58 1.34 0.02
CA GLY A 171 -2.02 2.64 -0.32
C GLY A 171 -1.66 2.79 -1.80
N LYS A 172 -2.22 1.94 -2.66
CA LYS A 172 -1.84 1.84 -4.07
C LYS A 172 -3.08 1.78 -4.95
N ASP A 173 -2.86 2.09 -6.22
CA ASP A 173 -3.85 2.07 -7.30
C ASP A 173 -3.23 1.34 -8.51
N GLY A 174 -2.74 0.12 -8.25
CA GLY A 174 -2.02 -0.73 -9.22
C GLY A 174 -0.53 -0.39 -9.43
N ASN A 175 0.13 -1.19 -10.27
CA ASN A 175 1.50 -1.00 -10.77
C ASN A 175 2.59 -0.86 -9.70
N ALA A 176 2.29 -1.22 -8.45
CA ALA A 176 3.11 -0.95 -7.28
C ALA A 176 3.70 0.49 -7.23
N GLU A 177 2.93 1.51 -7.65
CA GLU A 177 3.33 2.93 -7.73
C GLU A 177 4.43 3.28 -8.76
N ARG A 178 4.86 2.33 -9.59
CA ARG A 178 5.93 2.58 -10.57
C ARG A 178 5.50 3.55 -11.67
N PHE A 179 4.20 3.58 -12.02
CA PHE A 179 3.66 4.55 -12.97
C PHE A 179 3.68 5.97 -12.36
N LEU A 180 3.38 6.11 -11.08
CA LEU A 180 3.51 7.37 -10.36
C LEU A 180 4.96 7.84 -10.36
N PHE A 181 5.92 6.94 -10.08
CA PHE A 181 7.33 7.27 -10.15
C PHE A 181 7.80 7.65 -11.57
N ALA A 182 7.29 6.97 -12.60
CA ALA A 182 7.58 7.32 -14.00
C ALA A 182 7.08 8.73 -14.35
N ASN A 183 5.86 9.09 -13.95
CA ASN A 183 5.32 10.44 -14.14
C ASN A 183 6.14 11.49 -13.36
N PHE A 184 6.58 11.14 -12.14
CA PHE A 184 7.51 11.97 -11.38
C PHE A 184 8.84 12.19 -12.13
N LEU A 185 9.38 11.18 -12.83
CA LEU A 185 10.60 11.36 -13.63
C LEU A 185 10.40 12.29 -14.83
N ASP A 186 9.23 12.25 -15.46
CA ASP A 186 8.87 13.19 -16.54
C ASP A 186 8.83 14.64 -16.01
N GLU A 187 8.24 14.87 -14.83
CA GLU A 187 8.25 16.18 -14.17
C GLU A 187 9.65 16.59 -13.71
N ALA A 188 10.42 15.66 -13.13
CA ALA A 188 11.78 15.89 -12.66
C ALA A 188 12.72 16.28 -13.81
N ALA A 189 12.52 15.72 -15.01
CA ALA A 189 13.27 16.10 -16.19
C ALA A 189 13.13 17.60 -16.50
N ALA A 190 11.93 18.15 -16.37
CA ALA A 190 11.68 19.58 -16.56
C ALA A 190 12.24 20.41 -15.38
N ILE A 191 11.96 20.00 -14.14
CA ILE A 191 12.38 20.74 -12.93
C ILE A 191 13.91 20.85 -12.83
N LEU A 192 14.63 19.78 -13.18
CA LEU A 192 16.09 19.72 -13.08
C LEU A 192 16.80 20.08 -14.39
N ASN A 193 16.05 20.35 -15.47
CA ASN A 193 16.57 20.50 -16.83
C ASN A 193 17.47 19.31 -17.24
N ARG A 194 16.96 18.09 -17.04
CA ARG A 194 17.63 16.81 -17.29
C ARG A 194 16.74 15.88 -18.11
N PRO A 195 16.69 16.02 -19.45
CA PRO A 195 15.79 15.23 -20.31
C PRO A 195 16.02 13.71 -20.19
N ALA A 196 17.24 13.27 -19.86
CA ALA A 196 17.56 11.87 -19.64
C ALA A 196 16.69 11.20 -18.54
N LEU A 197 16.12 11.95 -17.59
CA LEU A 197 15.21 11.39 -16.60
C LEU A 197 13.89 10.91 -17.24
N ALA A 198 13.34 11.67 -18.20
CA ALA A 198 12.16 11.26 -18.94
C ALA A 198 12.44 10.04 -19.84
N GLU A 199 13.67 9.89 -20.33
CA GLU A 199 14.09 8.69 -21.09
C GLU A 199 14.14 7.43 -20.22
N VAL A 200 14.30 7.57 -18.89
CA VAL A 200 14.27 6.46 -17.93
C VAL A 200 12.84 6.08 -17.54
N ALA A 201 11.89 7.02 -17.58
CA ALA A 201 10.50 6.80 -17.15
C ALA A 201 9.82 5.55 -17.76
N PRO A 202 9.97 5.22 -19.06
CA PRO A 202 9.41 4.00 -19.64
C PRO A 202 9.85 2.71 -18.93
N ARG A 203 11.11 2.63 -18.47
CA ARG A 203 11.61 1.42 -17.76
C ARG A 203 10.89 1.18 -16.44
N PHE A 204 10.49 2.25 -15.74
CA PHE A 204 9.66 2.12 -14.55
C PHE A 204 8.22 1.72 -14.93
N ARG A 205 7.68 2.15 -16.06
CA ARG A 205 6.40 1.65 -16.55
C ARG A 205 6.47 0.15 -16.83
N ASP A 206 7.55 -0.33 -17.45
CA ASP A 206 7.77 -1.77 -17.66
C ASP A 206 7.84 -2.53 -16.32
N ALA A 207 8.52 -1.97 -15.31
CA ALA A 207 8.53 -2.53 -13.96
C ALA A 207 7.11 -2.59 -13.35
N GLY A 208 6.31 -1.54 -13.53
CA GLY A 208 4.91 -1.50 -13.06
C GLY A 208 4.06 -2.62 -13.67
N GLN A 209 4.20 -2.86 -14.98
CA GLN A 209 3.52 -3.97 -15.66
C GLN A 209 3.99 -5.33 -15.13
N ALA A 210 5.28 -5.49 -14.83
CA ALA A 210 5.81 -6.71 -14.23
C ALA A 210 5.25 -6.95 -12.81
N TRP A 211 5.02 -5.89 -12.02
CA TRP A 211 4.35 -5.97 -10.72
C TRP A 211 2.89 -6.40 -10.83
N ASP A 212 2.16 -5.89 -11.82
CA ASP A 212 0.78 -6.33 -12.08
C ASP A 212 0.72 -7.80 -12.51
N ALA A 213 1.69 -8.24 -13.33
CA ALA A 213 1.82 -9.65 -13.71
C ALA A 213 2.13 -10.54 -12.50
N LEU A 214 2.98 -10.09 -11.57
CA LEU A 214 3.19 -10.79 -10.29
C LEU A 214 1.88 -10.89 -9.48
N GLY A 215 1.06 -9.84 -9.47
CA GLY A 215 -0.27 -9.85 -8.84
C GLY A 215 -1.17 -10.96 -9.39
N GLN A 216 -1.15 -11.18 -10.71
CA GLN A 216 -1.86 -12.28 -11.36
C GLN A 216 -1.25 -13.64 -11.02
N ALA A 217 0.08 -13.75 -10.99
CA ALA A 217 0.78 -14.99 -10.65
C ALA A 217 0.55 -15.43 -9.18
N LEU A 218 0.35 -14.50 -8.26
CA LEU A 218 0.04 -14.79 -6.85
C LEU A 218 -1.36 -15.42 -6.68
N LEU A 219 -2.31 -14.99 -7.49
CA LEU A 219 -3.71 -15.39 -7.41
C LEU A 219 -4.26 -15.63 -8.83
N PRO A 220 -3.85 -16.72 -9.51
CA PRO A 220 -4.04 -16.88 -10.94
C PRO A 220 -5.45 -17.38 -11.32
N ASP A 221 -5.85 -17.12 -12.57
CA ASP A 221 -7.20 -17.46 -13.07
C ASP A 221 -7.37 -18.94 -13.45
N ASP A 222 -6.27 -19.64 -13.72
CA ASP A 222 -6.27 -21.08 -13.98
C ASP A 222 -6.60 -21.90 -12.72
N ILE A 223 -6.43 -21.29 -11.53
CA ILE A 223 -6.93 -21.79 -10.25
C ILE A 223 -8.13 -20.92 -9.85
N ALA A 224 -9.31 -21.27 -10.37
CA ALA A 224 -10.50 -20.40 -10.29
C ALA A 224 -10.80 -19.79 -8.91
N PRO A 225 -10.71 -20.53 -7.77
CA PRO A 225 -10.91 -19.92 -6.45
C PRO A 225 -9.89 -18.82 -6.08
N LEU A 226 -8.64 -18.92 -6.55
CA LEU A 226 -7.62 -17.88 -6.35
C LEU A 226 -7.89 -16.65 -7.24
N GLY A 227 -8.19 -16.85 -8.52
CA GLY A 227 -8.60 -15.76 -9.42
C GLY A 227 -9.85 -15.03 -8.93
N GLN A 228 -10.83 -15.75 -8.37
CA GLN A 228 -12.01 -15.15 -7.75
C GLN A 228 -11.66 -14.36 -6.48
N THR A 229 -10.74 -14.86 -5.66
CA THR A 229 -10.21 -14.13 -4.48
C THR A 229 -9.60 -12.80 -4.91
N ARG A 230 -8.75 -12.79 -5.94
CA ARG A 230 -8.16 -11.58 -6.52
C ARG A 230 -9.22 -10.59 -6.98
N THR A 231 -10.22 -11.08 -7.69
CA THR A 231 -11.33 -10.28 -8.22
C THR A 231 -12.13 -9.61 -7.10
N LEU A 232 -12.49 -10.35 -6.05
CA LEU A 232 -13.21 -9.80 -4.90
C LEU A 232 -12.39 -8.75 -4.15
N MET A 233 -11.08 -8.99 -3.96
CA MET A 233 -10.18 -8.03 -3.31
C MET A 233 -10.10 -6.71 -4.10
N LEU A 234 -9.95 -6.78 -5.41
CA LEU A 234 -9.92 -5.61 -6.29
C LEU A 234 -11.27 -4.91 -6.35
N LEU A 235 -12.39 -5.64 -6.44
CA LEU A 235 -13.72 -5.06 -6.47
C LEU A 235 -14.03 -4.30 -5.18
N ARG A 236 -13.72 -4.89 -4.02
CA ARG A 236 -13.84 -4.24 -2.71
C ARG A 236 -13.05 -2.93 -2.66
N HIS A 237 -11.80 -2.97 -3.15
CA HIS A 237 -10.91 -1.82 -3.16
C HIS A 237 -11.45 -0.68 -4.04
N HIS A 238 -11.79 -0.98 -5.31
CA HIS A 238 -12.33 0.02 -6.23
C HIS A 238 -13.65 0.62 -5.74
N LEU A 239 -14.55 -0.19 -5.18
CA LEU A 239 -15.81 0.31 -4.62
C LEU A 239 -15.55 1.34 -3.50
N PHE A 240 -14.59 1.07 -2.62
CA PHE A 240 -14.21 2.04 -1.60
C PHE A 240 -13.60 3.31 -2.21
N LEU A 241 -12.72 3.18 -3.21
CA LEU A 241 -12.11 4.33 -3.87
C LEU A 241 -13.16 5.24 -4.53
N GLU A 242 -14.11 4.67 -5.26
CA GLU A 242 -15.09 5.44 -6.04
C GLU A 242 -16.27 5.97 -5.24
N ARG A 243 -16.70 5.24 -4.20
CA ARG A 243 -17.96 5.53 -3.48
C ARG A 243 -17.77 5.71 -1.98
N GLY A 244 -16.58 5.49 -1.44
CA GLY A 244 -16.29 5.69 -0.02
C GLY A 244 -17.28 4.97 0.90
N ARG A 245 -17.88 5.73 1.81
CA ARG A 245 -18.86 5.24 2.80
C ARG A 245 -20.14 4.67 2.14
N ASP A 246 -20.54 5.15 0.97
CA ASP A 246 -21.77 4.72 0.31
C ASP A 246 -21.67 3.31 -0.30
N ALA A 247 -20.45 2.78 -0.43
CA ALA A 247 -20.21 1.39 -0.81
C ALA A 247 -20.23 0.41 0.37
N LEU A 248 -20.42 0.85 1.62
CA LEU A 248 -20.37 -0.03 2.79
C LEU A 248 -21.26 -1.27 2.71
N PRO A 249 -22.52 -1.21 2.24
CA PRO A 249 -23.35 -2.42 2.08
C PRO A 249 -22.73 -3.42 1.10
N ASP A 250 -22.25 -2.94 -0.05
CA ASP A 250 -21.64 -3.77 -1.10
C ASP A 250 -20.30 -4.36 -0.64
N ILE A 251 -19.48 -3.55 0.05
CA ILE A 251 -18.21 -3.99 0.65
C ILE A 251 -18.45 -5.11 1.65
N ARG A 252 -19.46 -4.99 2.52
CA ARG A 252 -19.80 -6.04 3.50
C ARG A 252 -20.27 -7.33 2.83
N GLN A 253 -21.02 -7.21 1.73
CA GLN A 253 -21.42 -8.38 0.94
C GLN A 253 -20.19 -9.07 0.34
N ILE A 254 -19.26 -8.30 -0.25
CA ILE A 254 -18.01 -8.83 -0.80
C ILE A 254 -17.15 -9.45 0.29
N ASP A 255 -17.05 -8.83 1.47
CA ASP A 255 -16.33 -9.38 2.62
C ASP A 255 -16.91 -10.72 3.06
N GLY A 256 -18.24 -10.87 3.04
CA GLY A 256 -18.92 -12.16 3.28
C GLY A 256 -18.60 -13.21 2.22
N GLN A 257 -18.64 -12.85 0.94
CA GLN A 257 -18.28 -13.75 -0.16
C GLN A 257 -16.83 -14.20 -0.07
N HIS A 258 -15.91 -13.27 0.19
CA HIS A 258 -14.49 -13.54 0.33
C HIS A 258 -14.22 -14.42 1.57
N ALA A 259 -14.91 -14.19 2.69
CA ALA A 259 -14.80 -15.04 3.87
C ALA A 259 -15.27 -16.48 3.61
N ALA A 260 -16.39 -16.67 2.89
CA ALA A 260 -16.88 -17.99 2.51
C ALA A 260 -15.91 -18.72 1.58
N LEU A 261 -15.43 -18.05 0.53
CA LEU A 261 -14.45 -18.60 -0.41
C LEU A 261 -13.14 -18.98 0.29
N LYS A 262 -12.71 -18.18 1.26
CA LYS A 262 -11.54 -18.49 2.08
C LYS A 262 -11.74 -19.78 2.89
N GLN A 263 -12.93 -20.02 3.46
CA GLN A 263 -13.19 -21.26 4.19
C GLN A 263 -13.20 -22.48 3.26
N GLU A 264 -13.76 -22.34 2.06
CA GLU A 264 -13.73 -23.39 1.02
C GLU A 264 -12.29 -23.76 0.65
N LEU A 265 -11.47 -22.76 0.29
CA LEU A 265 -10.04 -22.94 -0.01
C LEU A 265 -9.24 -23.58 1.14
N ILE A 266 -9.58 -23.27 2.39
CA ILE A 266 -8.90 -23.86 3.56
C ILE A 266 -9.31 -25.33 3.74
N GLY A 267 -10.57 -25.67 3.46
CA GLY A 267 -11.09 -27.03 3.60
C GLY A 267 -10.65 -27.97 2.48
N ASP A 268 -10.59 -27.47 1.25
CA ASP A 268 -10.22 -28.23 0.05
C ASP A 268 -9.35 -27.37 -0.88
N PHE A 269 -8.06 -27.29 -0.55
CA PHE A 269 -7.13 -26.47 -1.34
C PHE A 269 -6.84 -27.14 -2.69
N PRO A 270 -6.96 -26.43 -3.82
CA PRO A 270 -6.98 -27.04 -5.16
C PRO A 270 -5.61 -27.53 -5.66
N LEU A 271 -4.54 -27.39 -4.87
CA LEU A 271 -3.18 -27.79 -5.23
C LEU A 271 -2.62 -28.80 -4.23
N ASP A 272 -1.96 -29.83 -4.75
CA ASP A 272 -1.08 -30.70 -3.96
C ASP A 272 0.29 -30.05 -3.73
N GLU A 273 1.21 -30.78 -3.09
CA GLU A 273 2.56 -30.28 -2.81
C GLU A 273 3.33 -29.87 -4.07
N ALA A 274 3.18 -30.63 -5.16
CA ALA A 274 3.83 -30.33 -6.43
C ALA A 274 3.23 -29.09 -7.10
N GLY A 275 1.90 -28.94 -7.05
CA GLY A 275 1.18 -27.75 -7.52
C GLY A 275 1.57 -26.50 -6.74
N VAL A 276 1.68 -26.58 -5.41
CA VAL A 276 2.15 -25.48 -4.57
C VAL A 276 3.60 -25.11 -4.92
N ALA A 277 4.48 -26.09 -5.09
CA ALA A 277 5.86 -25.84 -5.51
C ALA A 277 5.93 -25.17 -6.89
N GLY A 278 5.07 -25.58 -7.83
CA GLY A 278 4.92 -24.96 -9.15
C GLY A 278 4.46 -23.50 -9.06
N LEU A 279 3.42 -23.22 -8.27
CA LEU A 279 2.92 -21.88 -8.03
C LEU A 279 4.01 -20.97 -7.43
N LEU A 280 4.70 -21.41 -6.38
CA LEU A 280 5.76 -20.62 -5.74
C LEU A 280 6.99 -20.45 -6.65
N GLY A 281 7.29 -21.44 -7.49
CA GLY A 281 8.29 -21.33 -8.55
C GLY A 281 7.94 -20.25 -9.58
N ASN A 282 6.69 -20.22 -10.03
CA ASN A 282 6.21 -19.17 -10.94
C ASN A 282 6.28 -17.77 -10.29
N VAL A 283 5.82 -17.64 -9.04
CA VAL A 283 5.92 -16.38 -8.28
C VAL A 283 7.39 -15.94 -8.14
N ARG A 284 8.31 -16.85 -7.84
CA ARG A 284 9.76 -16.55 -7.80
C ARG A 284 10.25 -15.98 -9.12
N ASP A 285 9.86 -16.58 -10.24
CA ASP A 285 10.33 -16.16 -11.56
C ASP A 285 9.86 -14.75 -11.90
N HIS A 286 8.61 -14.40 -11.54
CA HIS A 286 8.12 -13.02 -11.63
C HIS A 286 8.90 -12.06 -10.73
N VAL A 287 9.23 -12.44 -9.49
CA VAL A 287 10.04 -11.61 -8.59
C VAL A 287 11.45 -11.36 -9.14
N LEU A 288 12.07 -12.36 -9.77
CA LEU A 288 13.38 -12.21 -10.41
C LEU A 288 13.30 -11.36 -11.69
N ALA A 289 12.24 -11.50 -12.49
CA ALA A 289 12.02 -10.64 -13.65
C ALA A 289 11.88 -9.16 -13.25
N ILE A 290 11.10 -8.87 -12.19
CA ILE A 290 10.99 -7.53 -11.62
C ILE A 290 12.35 -7.01 -11.17
N HIS A 291 13.13 -7.84 -10.47
CA HIS A 291 14.48 -7.48 -10.03
C HIS A 291 15.35 -7.02 -11.21
N ASP A 292 15.36 -7.79 -12.30
CA ASP A 292 16.22 -7.49 -13.45
C ASP A 292 15.79 -6.20 -14.15
N ILE A 293 14.48 -6.00 -14.36
CA ILE A 293 13.92 -4.76 -14.93
C ILE A 293 14.27 -3.56 -14.05
N GLU A 294 14.06 -3.65 -12.74
CA GLU A 294 14.33 -2.55 -11.81
C GLU A 294 15.83 -2.30 -11.62
N ALA A 295 16.68 -3.33 -11.71
CA ALA A 295 18.13 -3.17 -11.68
C ALA A 295 18.62 -2.32 -12.85
N GLU A 296 18.12 -2.59 -14.06
CA GLU A 296 18.43 -1.77 -15.23
C GLU A 296 17.86 -0.35 -15.11
N ALA A 297 16.61 -0.21 -14.66
CA ALA A 297 15.95 1.08 -14.47
C ALA A 297 16.70 1.96 -13.48
N VAL A 298 17.14 1.40 -12.35
CA VAL A 298 17.91 2.11 -11.31
C VAL A 298 19.32 2.45 -11.79
N SER A 299 19.96 1.58 -12.59
CA SER A 299 21.25 1.89 -13.20
C SER A 299 21.12 3.08 -14.16
N ALA A 300 20.12 3.06 -15.05
CA ALA A 300 19.86 4.15 -15.97
C ALA A 300 19.50 5.45 -15.25
N LEU A 301 18.69 5.37 -14.18
CA LEU A 301 18.35 6.51 -13.32
C LEU A 301 19.61 7.13 -12.69
N ARG A 302 20.53 6.29 -12.20
CA ARG A 302 21.81 6.76 -11.65
C ARG A 302 22.65 7.46 -12.69
N ASP A 303 22.72 6.94 -13.91
CA ASP A 303 23.49 7.56 -14.99
C ASP A 303 22.86 8.88 -15.46
N ALA A 304 21.52 8.97 -15.52
CA ALA A 304 20.81 10.22 -15.80
C ALA A 304 21.00 11.30 -14.69
N MET A 305 21.44 10.89 -13.50
CA MET A 305 21.72 11.79 -12.38
C MET A 305 23.18 12.23 -12.28
N ARG A 306 24.09 11.62 -13.03
CA ARG A 306 25.51 12.00 -13.09
C ARG A 306 25.72 13.19 -14.02
#